data_AF-A0A8R7PIR1-F1
#
_entry.id   AF-A0A8R7PIR1-F1
#
_cell.length_a   1.000
_cell.length_b   1.000
_cell.length_c   1.000
_cell.angle_alpha   90.00
_cell.angle_beta   90.00
_cell.angle_gamma   90.00
#
_symmetry.space_group_name_H-M   'P 1'
#
loop_
_entity.id
_entity.type
_entity.pdbx_description
1 polymer ?
#
loop_
_entity_poly.entity_id
_entity_poly.type
_entity_poly.pdbx_seq_one_letter_code
_entity_poly.pdbx_strand_id
1 'polypeptide(L)'
;MNYYRERHCPARGEAPACLVPPPPGYRVPVPWPESLHKIWHDNMPYGKIAERKGHQGWMKQEGSYFLFPGGGTMFPDGAEQYIEKLTKYVPLRSGLLRTGLDMGCGVASFGGFLLKENITALSFAPRDSHKSQIQFALERGIPAFLLMLGTRRLPFPAQSFDFVHCSRCLIPFTAYMEEAGEGMG
;
A
#
# COMPACT_ATOMS: atom_id res chain seq x y z
N MET A 1 -0.23 -0.43 -22.25
CA MET A 1 0.80 -0.57 -21.18
C MET A 1 0.78 0.67 -20.30
N ASN A 2 0.64 0.55 -18.98
CA ASN A 2 0.50 1.68 -18.06
C ASN A 2 1.86 2.24 -17.59
N TYR A 3 2.84 2.36 -18.48
CA TYR A 3 4.23 2.73 -18.17
C TYR A 3 4.35 4.04 -17.36
N TYR A 4 3.51 5.04 -17.65
CA TYR A 4 3.47 6.32 -16.91
C TYR A 4 3.13 6.18 -15.41
N ARG A 5 2.63 5.03 -14.98
CA ARG A 5 2.28 4.73 -13.58
C ARG A 5 3.43 4.08 -12.79
N GLU A 6 4.56 3.81 -13.44
CA GLU A 6 5.77 3.28 -12.80
C GLU A 6 6.76 4.41 -12.46
N ARG A 7 7.67 4.15 -11.51
CA ARG A 7 8.87 5.00 -11.31
C ARG A 7 10.01 4.40 -12.11
N HIS A 8 10.71 5.26 -12.83
CA HIS A 8 11.91 4.90 -13.59
C HIS A 8 13.12 5.49 -12.90
N CYS A 9 14.18 4.69 -12.75
CA CYS A 9 15.47 5.19 -12.31
C CYS A 9 16.07 6.07 -13.42
N PRO A 10 16.84 7.11 -13.07
CA PRO A 10 17.61 7.88 -14.04
C PRO A 10 18.53 6.98 -14.86
N ALA A 11 18.87 7.39 -16.09
CA ALA A 11 19.83 6.64 -16.89
C ALA A 11 21.23 6.64 -16.23
N ARG A 12 22.09 5.72 -16.66
CA ARG A 12 23.48 5.67 -16.18
C ARG A 12 24.19 6.98 -16.51
N GLY A 13 24.63 7.72 -15.49
CA GLY A 13 25.23 9.06 -15.63
C GLY A 13 24.30 10.22 -15.29
N GLU A 14 22.98 9.99 -15.23
CA GLU A 14 21.97 10.99 -14.80
C GLU A 14 21.61 10.86 -13.31
N ALA A 15 22.00 9.75 -12.68
CA ALA A 15 21.74 9.54 -11.27
C ALA A 15 22.48 10.60 -10.43
N PRO A 16 21.78 11.29 -9.49
CA PRO A 16 22.44 12.25 -8.62
C PRO A 16 23.53 11.56 -7.80
N ALA A 17 24.72 12.16 -7.79
CA ALA A 17 25.87 11.66 -7.02
C ALA A 17 25.73 11.90 -5.50
N CYS A 18 24.73 12.68 -5.09
CA CYS A 18 24.48 13.08 -3.72
C CYS A 18 23.12 12.59 -3.23
N LEU A 19 22.96 12.51 -1.90
CA LEU A 19 21.67 12.29 -1.27
C LEU A 19 20.71 13.43 -1.64
N VAL A 20 19.47 13.06 -1.97
CA VAL A 20 18.40 14.03 -2.23
C VAL A 20 17.91 14.58 -0.88
N PRO A 21 18.05 15.89 -0.62
CA PRO A 21 17.58 16.46 0.65
C PRO A 21 16.05 16.37 0.74
N PRO A 22 15.48 16.33 1.97
CA PRO A 22 14.05 16.45 2.15
C PRO A 22 13.50 17.75 1.54
N PRO A 23 12.25 17.76 1.05
CA PRO A 23 11.60 18.98 0.58
C PRO A 23 11.57 20.08 1.66
N PRO A 24 11.56 21.36 1.27
CA PRO A 24 11.34 22.45 2.22
C PRO A 24 10.06 22.26 3.04
N GLY A 25 10.15 22.44 4.35
CA GLY A 25 9.02 22.24 5.26
C GLY A 25 8.78 20.79 5.70
N TYR A 26 9.55 19.83 5.17
CA TYR A 26 9.50 18.45 5.62
C TYR A 26 9.92 18.34 7.09
N ARG A 27 9.13 17.60 7.87
CA ARG A 27 9.30 17.39 9.31
C ARG A 27 9.78 15.96 9.55
N VAL A 28 10.50 15.77 10.66
CA VAL A 28 10.81 14.42 11.16
C VAL A 28 9.49 13.65 11.31
N PRO A 29 9.37 12.44 10.72
CA PRO A 29 8.15 11.64 10.79
C PRO A 29 7.68 11.43 12.23
N VAL A 30 6.37 11.29 12.40
CA VAL A 30 5.80 10.91 13.69
C VAL A 30 6.42 9.58 14.13
N PRO A 31 6.85 9.41 15.39
CA PRO A 31 7.42 8.14 15.84
C PRO A 31 6.41 6.99 15.80
N TRP A 32 6.91 5.79 15.51
CA TRP A 32 6.15 4.55 15.70
C TRP A 32 5.85 4.33 17.19
N PRO A 33 4.67 3.82 17.60
CA PRO A 33 3.55 3.33 16.77
C PRO A 33 2.52 4.39 16.38
N GLU A 34 2.66 5.63 16.85
CA GLU A 34 1.67 6.68 16.60
C GLU A 34 1.53 7.01 15.11
N SER A 35 2.63 6.89 14.36
CA SER A 35 2.66 7.07 12.91
C SER A 35 1.61 6.24 12.17
N LEU A 36 1.25 5.07 12.70
CA LEU A 36 0.25 4.19 12.09
C LEU A 36 -1.10 4.90 11.90
N HIS A 37 -1.42 5.81 12.82
CA HIS A 37 -2.71 6.49 12.91
C HIS A 37 -2.65 7.97 12.56
N LYS A 38 -1.47 8.60 12.60
CA LYS A 38 -1.32 10.02 12.26
C LYS A 38 0.03 10.32 11.60
N ILE A 39 0.04 11.25 10.64
CA ILE A 39 1.28 11.77 10.04
C ILE A 39 1.19 13.28 9.88
N TRP A 40 2.34 13.93 9.68
CA TRP A 40 2.37 15.37 9.37
C TRP A 40 1.71 15.64 8.02
N HIS A 41 0.81 16.63 8.00
CA HIS A 41 0.25 17.16 6.77
C HIS A 41 1.35 17.69 5.83
N ASP A 42 2.33 18.41 6.39
CA ASP A 42 3.39 19.10 5.63
C ASP A 42 4.39 18.14 4.96
N ASN A 43 4.45 16.90 5.41
CA ASN A 43 5.28 15.87 4.77
C ASN A 43 4.68 15.37 3.45
N MET A 44 3.43 15.72 3.15
CA MET A 44 2.74 15.29 1.94
C MET A 44 2.84 16.33 0.82
N PRO A 45 3.48 16.02 -0.32
CA PRO A 45 3.66 16.98 -1.41
C PRO A 45 2.37 17.35 -2.14
N TYR A 46 1.30 16.56 -1.99
CA TYR A 46 0.01 16.80 -2.64
C TYR A 46 -1.17 16.37 -1.74
N GLY A 47 -1.89 17.36 -1.18
CA GLY A 47 -3.08 17.15 -0.33
C GLY A 47 -4.36 16.75 -1.09
N LYS A 48 -4.37 16.78 -2.42
CA LYS A 48 -5.56 16.51 -3.26
C LYS A 48 -6.23 15.16 -2.97
N ILE A 49 -5.48 14.16 -2.52
CA ILE A 49 -6.09 12.87 -2.15
C ILE A 49 -6.94 13.01 -0.88
N ALA A 50 -6.51 13.83 0.08
CA ALA A 50 -7.26 14.07 1.31
C ALA A 50 -8.57 14.79 1.00
N GLU A 51 -8.53 15.82 0.14
CA GLU A 51 -9.73 16.54 -0.33
C GLU A 51 -10.72 15.61 -1.04
N ARG A 52 -10.23 14.76 -1.96
CA ARG A 52 -11.09 13.91 -2.79
C ARG A 52 -11.53 12.61 -2.13
N LYS A 53 -10.74 12.05 -1.21
CA LYS A 53 -10.97 10.72 -0.62
C LYS A 53 -11.23 10.76 0.88
N GLY A 54 -11.20 11.94 1.51
CA GLY A 54 -11.52 12.11 2.93
C GLY A 54 -12.93 11.62 3.28
N HIS A 55 -13.91 11.82 2.39
CA HIS A 55 -15.29 11.32 2.58
C HIS A 55 -15.39 9.78 2.61
N GLN A 56 -14.37 9.05 2.13
CA GLN A 56 -14.33 7.59 2.13
C GLN A 56 -13.65 7.03 3.39
N GLY A 57 -13.38 7.88 4.39
CA GLY A 57 -12.72 7.50 5.64
C GLY A 57 -11.25 7.12 5.47
N TRP A 58 -10.62 7.43 4.32
CA TRP A 58 -9.20 7.11 4.12
C TRP A 58 -8.30 7.88 5.09
N MET A 59 -8.59 9.18 5.21
CA MET A 59 -7.88 10.08 6.11
C MET A 59 -8.73 11.32 6.42
N LYS A 60 -8.46 11.97 7.54
CA LYS A 60 -9.04 13.25 7.92
C LYS A 60 -7.92 14.21 8.28
N GLN A 61 -8.00 15.47 7.84
CA GLN A 61 -7.08 16.49 8.31
C GLN A 61 -7.56 17.03 9.65
N GLU A 62 -6.67 17.08 10.63
CA GLU A 62 -6.92 17.65 11.96
C GLU A 62 -5.68 18.42 12.42
N GLY A 63 -5.80 19.76 12.47
CA GLY A 63 -4.66 20.64 12.70
C GLY A 63 -3.54 20.40 11.69
N SER A 64 -2.33 20.15 12.19
CA SER A 64 -1.14 19.87 11.37
C SER A 64 -0.98 18.40 10.97
N TYR A 65 -1.98 17.55 11.22
CA TYR A 65 -1.89 16.11 10.98
C TYR A 65 -2.94 15.62 9.99
N PHE A 66 -2.59 14.57 9.26
CA PHE A 66 -3.58 13.65 8.70
C PHE A 66 -3.76 12.48 9.64
N LEU A 67 -5.00 12.18 9.98
CA LEU A 67 -5.43 11.02 10.78
C LEU A 67 -5.94 9.91 9.87
N PHE A 68 -5.66 8.65 10.20
CA PHE A 68 -6.05 7.47 9.43
C PHE A 68 -6.99 6.59 10.28
N PRO A 69 -8.31 6.75 10.15
CA PRO A 69 -9.27 5.96 10.92
C PRO A 69 -9.40 4.51 10.39
N GLY A 70 -8.69 4.17 9.30
CA GLY A 70 -8.66 2.83 8.73
C GLY A 70 -9.65 2.59 7.60
N GLY A 71 -10.41 3.60 7.16
CA GLY A 71 -11.33 3.50 6.04
C GLY A 71 -10.63 3.33 4.69
N GLY A 72 -11.43 2.91 3.70
CA GLY A 72 -10.99 2.59 2.35
C GLY A 72 -12.18 2.52 1.39
N THR A 73 -11.93 2.58 0.08
CA THR A 73 -13.02 2.47 -0.91
C THR A 73 -13.74 1.12 -0.82
N MET A 74 -13.00 0.07 -0.45
CA MET A 74 -13.51 -1.30 -0.31
C MET A 74 -13.84 -1.69 1.14
N PHE A 75 -13.58 -0.80 2.10
CA PHE A 75 -13.87 -1.01 3.52
C PHE A 75 -14.37 0.31 4.11
N PRO A 76 -15.61 0.73 3.76
CA PRO A 76 -16.20 2.00 4.20
C PRO A 76 -16.35 2.08 5.71
N ASP A 77 -16.58 0.94 6.36
CA ASP A 77 -16.70 0.81 7.82
C ASP A 77 -15.34 0.58 8.52
N GLY A 78 -14.24 0.66 7.77
CA GLY A 78 -12.87 0.48 8.28
C GLY A 78 -12.28 -0.89 8.02
N ALA A 79 -10.95 -0.93 7.92
CA ALA A 79 -10.15 -2.13 7.64
C ALA A 79 -10.32 -3.21 8.73
N GLU A 80 -10.52 -2.82 9.98
CA GLU A 80 -10.70 -3.77 11.10
C GLU A 80 -11.95 -4.63 10.91
N GLN A 81 -13.09 -4.03 10.55
CA GLN A 81 -14.31 -4.77 10.28
C GLN A 81 -14.20 -5.66 9.04
N TYR A 82 -13.42 -5.22 8.06
CA TYR A 82 -13.12 -6.02 6.88
C TYR A 82 -12.27 -7.24 7.21
N ILE A 83 -11.23 -7.08 8.03
CA ILE A 83 -10.40 -8.18 8.55
C ILE A 83 -11.26 -9.16 9.36
N GLU A 84 -12.15 -8.67 10.22
CA GLU A 84 -13.09 -9.51 11.00
C GLU A 84 -14.04 -10.33 10.11
N LYS A 85 -14.38 -9.84 8.91
CA LYS A 85 -15.15 -10.62 7.95
C LYS A 85 -14.27 -11.66 7.26
N LEU A 86 -13.02 -11.32 6.95
CA LEU A 86 -12.07 -12.23 6.31
C LEU A 86 -11.64 -13.38 7.21
N THR A 87 -11.56 -13.20 8.53
CA THR A 87 -11.20 -14.25 9.49
C THR A 87 -12.16 -15.46 9.44
N LYS A 88 -13.37 -15.28 8.89
CA LYS A 88 -14.34 -16.36 8.68
C LYS A 88 -13.94 -17.33 7.55
N TYR A 89 -13.07 -16.91 6.65
CA TYR A 89 -12.67 -17.66 5.46
C TYR A 89 -11.16 -17.94 5.41
N VAL A 90 -10.36 -17.06 6.01
CA VAL A 90 -8.90 -17.14 6.02
C VAL A 90 -8.43 -17.15 7.48
N PRO A 91 -7.52 -18.04 7.88
CA PRO A 91 -7.13 -18.21 9.28
C PRO A 91 -6.15 -17.11 9.75
N LEU A 92 -6.50 -15.83 9.58
CA LEU A 92 -5.65 -14.67 9.90
C LEU A 92 -5.25 -14.61 11.38
N ARG A 93 -6.04 -15.22 12.29
CA ARG A 93 -5.78 -15.27 13.75
C ARG A 93 -5.09 -16.54 14.23
N SER A 94 -4.80 -17.47 13.33
CA SER A 94 -4.22 -18.76 13.70
C SER A 94 -2.74 -18.67 14.08
N GLY A 95 -2.06 -17.59 13.72
CA GLY A 95 -0.60 -17.49 13.81
C GLY A 95 0.17 -18.30 12.76
N LEU A 96 -0.54 -18.98 11.85
CA LEU A 96 0.05 -19.70 10.70
C LEU A 96 0.49 -18.72 9.60
N LEU A 97 -0.31 -17.69 9.35
CA LEU A 97 -0.02 -16.66 8.37
C LEU A 97 0.83 -15.57 9.05
N ARG A 98 1.92 -15.17 8.40
CA ARG A 98 2.89 -14.19 8.93
C ARG A 98 3.16 -13.06 7.96
N THR A 99 3.06 -13.34 6.67
CA THR A 99 3.39 -12.43 5.58
C THR A 99 2.25 -12.37 4.57
N GLY A 100 1.93 -11.16 4.12
CA GLY A 100 0.90 -10.94 3.10
C GLY A 100 1.41 -10.01 2.01
N LEU A 101 0.89 -10.17 0.79
CA LEU A 101 1.09 -9.21 -0.29
C LEU A 101 -0.22 -8.44 -0.51
N ASP A 102 -0.23 -7.14 -0.20
CA ASP A 102 -1.42 -6.28 -0.31
C ASP A 102 -1.38 -5.45 -1.60
N MET A 103 -2.08 -5.93 -2.62
CA MET A 103 -2.10 -5.35 -3.96
C MET A 103 -3.19 -4.30 -4.11
N GLY A 104 -2.83 -3.12 -4.63
CA GLY A 104 -3.74 -1.98 -4.73
C GLY A 104 -4.04 -1.37 -3.36
N CYS A 105 -3.04 -1.31 -2.47
CA CYS A 105 -3.19 -1.00 -1.05
C CYS A 105 -3.73 0.41 -0.74
N GLY A 106 -3.69 1.34 -1.71
CA GLY A 106 -4.00 2.75 -1.47
C GLY A 106 -3.06 3.34 -0.43
N VAL A 107 -3.62 3.79 0.70
CA VAL A 107 -2.84 4.30 1.85
C VAL A 107 -2.38 3.20 2.82
N ALA A 108 -2.53 1.93 2.44
CA ALA A 108 -2.13 0.74 3.19
C ALA A 108 -2.88 0.52 4.52
N SER A 109 -4.14 0.93 4.60
CA SER A 109 -4.97 0.66 5.79
C SER A 109 -5.10 -0.83 6.11
N PHE A 110 -5.32 -1.68 5.11
CA PHE A 110 -5.40 -3.13 5.34
C PHE A 110 -4.10 -3.70 5.95
N GLY A 111 -2.96 -3.43 5.31
CA GLY A 111 -1.65 -3.86 5.82
C GLY A 111 -1.31 -3.32 7.19
N GLY A 112 -1.65 -2.06 7.48
CA GLY A 112 -1.44 -1.46 8.80
C GLY A 112 -2.28 -2.10 9.91
N PHE A 113 -3.53 -2.47 9.63
CA PHE A 113 -4.40 -3.10 10.63
C PHE A 113 -4.12 -4.59 10.82
N LEU A 114 -3.54 -5.28 9.83
CA LEU A 114 -3.07 -6.67 9.96
C LEU A 114 -1.96 -6.85 11.00
N LEU A 115 -1.24 -5.78 11.36
CA LEU A 115 -0.24 -5.82 12.42
C LEU A 115 -0.85 -6.21 13.78
N LYS A 116 -2.13 -5.90 14.02
CA LYS A 116 -2.88 -6.37 15.21
C LYS A 116 -2.98 -7.90 15.28
N GLU A 117 -3.01 -8.55 14.12
CA GLU A 117 -3.06 -10.01 13.97
C GLU A 117 -1.67 -10.63 13.82
N ASN A 118 -0.60 -9.86 14.07
CA ASN A 118 0.81 -10.27 13.93
C ASN A 118 1.18 -10.74 12.51
N ILE A 119 0.57 -10.10 11.50
CA ILE A 119 0.83 -10.32 10.08
C ILE A 119 1.46 -9.05 9.49
N THR A 120 2.61 -9.21 8.83
CA THR A 120 3.25 -8.11 8.09
C THR A 120 2.86 -8.17 6.62
N ALA A 121 2.16 -7.16 6.14
CA ALA A 121 1.81 -7.05 4.73
C ALA A 121 2.78 -6.13 3.98
N LEU A 122 3.25 -6.57 2.81
CA LEU A 122 3.95 -5.72 1.85
C LEU A 122 2.93 -5.05 0.93
N SER A 123 2.80 -3.73 1.02
CA SER A 123 1.70 -2.99 0.37
C SER A 123 2.11 -2.35 -0.94
N PHE A 124 1.49 -2.75 -2.06
CA PHE A 124 1.79 -2.22 -3.39
C PHE A 124 0.65 -1.37 -3.95
N ALA A 125 1.00 -0.22 -4.52
CA ALA A 125 0.09 0.61 -5.29
C ALA A 125 0.82 1.26 -6.47
N PRO A 126 0.16 1.36 -7.64
CA PRO A 126 0.71 2.08 -8.77
C PRO A 126 0.73 3.58 -8.50
N ARG A 127 1.50 4.33 -9.30
CA ARG A 127 1.35 5.80 -9.33
C ARG A 127 0.00 6.14 -9.96
N ASP A 128 -0.95 6.56 -9.13
CA ASP A 128 -2.21 7.12 -9.60
C ASP A 128 -2.11 8.66 -9.72
N SER A 129 -3.12 9.26 -10.35
CA SER A 129 -3.38 10.71 -10.48
C SER A 129 -3.24 11.49 -9.17
N HIS A 130 -3.44 10.83 -8.03
CA HIS A 130 -3.32 11.39 -6.69
C HIS A 130 -1.88 11.42 -6.13
N LYS A 131 -0.90 10.82 -6.84
CA LYS A 131 0.57 10.88 -6.68
C LYS A 131 1.20 10.56 -5.30
N SER A 132 0.42 10.38 -4.24
CA SER A 132 0.94 10.33 -2.85
C SER A 132 0.60 9.06 -2.08
N GLN A 133 -0.16 8.09 -2.64
CA GLN A 133 -0.66 6.90 -1.91
C GLN A 133 0.43 6.13 -1.15
N ILE A 134 1.54 5.80 -1.81
CA ILE A 134 2.68 5.11 -1.18
C ILE A 134 3.39 6.00 -0.16
N GLN A 135 3.47 7.32 -0.40
CA GLN A 135 4.05 8.24 0.58
C GLN A 135 3.27 8.20 1.90
N PHE A 136 1.93 8.20 1.84
CA PHE A 136 1.09 8.05 3.03
C PHE A 136 1.40 6.76 3.79
N ALA A 137 1.53 5.64 3.09
CA ALA A 137 1.85 4.36 3.74
C ALA A 137 3.23 4.39 4.41
N LEU A 138 4.25 4.91 3.72
CA LEU A 138 5.62 4.99 4.22
C LEU A 138 5.73 5.92 5.45
N GLU A 139 5.05 7.06 5.44
CA GLU A 139 5.06 8.02 6.55
C GLU A 139 4.31 7.49 7.78
N ARG A 140 3.44 6.51 7.57
CA ARG A 140 2.80 5.76 8.65
C ARG A 140 3.68 4.63 9.21
N GLY A 141 4.82 4.33 8.58
CA GLY A 141 5.70 3.22 8.94
C GLY A 141 5.28 1.87 8.36
N ILE A 142 4.39 1.86 7.36
CA ILE A 142 3.91 0.62 6.72
C ILE A 142 4.80 0.32 5.51
N PRO A 143 5.35 -0.92 5.38
CA PRO A 143 6.22 -1.26 4.26
C PRO A 143 5.43 -1.25 2.95
N ALA A 144 5.77 -0.31 2.07
CA ALA A 144 5.01 -0.07 0.85
C ALA A 144 5.89 0.29 -0.35
N PHE A 145 5.49 -0.15 -1.54
CA PHE A 145 6.25 0.05 -2.78
C PHE A 145 5.36 0.58 -3.91
N LEU A 146 5.96 1.46 -4.72
CA LEU A 146 5.34 1.92 -5.95
C LEU A 146 5.61 0.90 -7.06
N LEU A 147 4.65 0.01 -7.28
CA LEU A 147 4.75 -1.11 -8.21
C LEU A 147 3.38 -1.39 -8.86
N MET A 148 3.42 -1.97 -10.06
CA MET A 148 2.24 -2.50 -10.76
C MET A 148 2.52 -3.93 -11.20
N LEU A 149 1.66 -4.87 -10.80
CA LEU A 149 1.72 -6.24 -11.32
C LEU A 149 1.05 -6.27 -12.69
N GLY A 150 1.69 -6.95 -13.65
CA GLY A 150 1.20 -7.10 -15.03
C GLY A 150 2.10 -6.47 -16.10
N THR A 151 3.05 -5.60 -15.73
CA THR A 151 4.10 -5.11 -16.65
C THR A 151 5.44 -5.78 -16.42
N ARG A 152 5.74 -6.15 -15.17
CA ARG A 152 6.95 -6.87 -14.75
C ARG A 152 6.59 -7.96 -13.75
N ARG A 153 7.40 -9.03 -13.70
CA ARG A 153 7.36 -9.98 -12.58
C ARG A 153 7.86 -9.29 -11.31
N LEU A 154 7.33 -9.70 -10.16
CA LEU A 154 7.80 -9.19 -8.88
C LEU A 154 9.23 -9.69 -8.59
N PRO A 155 10.04 -8.92 -7.87
CA PRO A 155 11.40 -9.30 -7.49
C PRO A 155 11.42 -10.28 -6.29
N PHE A 156 10.40 -11.13 -6.17
CA PHE A 156 10.28 -12.13 -5.11
C PHE A 156 10.11 -13.52 -5.74
N PRO A 157 10.74 -14.57 -5.17
CA PRO A 157 10.45 -15.94 -5.53
C PRO A 157 8.95 -16.27 -5.41
N ALA A 158 8.51 -17.30 -6.14
CA ALA A 158 7.19 -17.87 -5.92
C ALA A 158 7.05 -18.29 -4.44
N GLN A 159 5.84 -18.16 -3.89
CA GLN A 159 5.53 -18.54 -2.49
C GLN A 159 6.28 -17.74 -1.41
N SER A 160 6.75 -16.52 -1.73
CA SER A 160 7.37 -15.62 -0.73
C SER A 160 6.39 -15.02 0.28
N PHE A 161 5.08 -15.20 0.07
CA PHE A 161 4.02 -14.64 0.92
C PHE A 161 2.98 -15.72 1.20
N ASP A 162 2.43 -15.74 2.42
CA ASP A 162 1.46 -16.75 2.83
C ASP A 162 0.09 -16.51 2.17
N PHE A 163 -0.22 -15.26 1.83
CA PHE A 163 -1.40 -14.92 1.05
C PHE A 163 -1.22 -13.64 0.24
N VAL A 164 -2.07 -13.48 -0.77
CA VAL A 164 -2.19 -12.26 -1.58
C VAL A 164 -3.57 -11.67 -1.37
N HIS A 165 -3.64 -10.40 -1.00
CA HIS A 165 -4.87 -9.64 -0.90
C HIS A 165 -4.99 -8.68 -2.07
N CYS A 166 -6.17 -8.67 -2.72
CA CYS A 166 -6.54 -7.71 -3.74
C CYS A 166 -8.03 -7.39 -3.60
N SER A 167 -8.34 -6.20 -3.09
CA SER A 167 -9.73 -5.75 -2.98
C SER A 167 -10.26 -5.16 -4.30
N ARG A 168 -9.42 -4.39 -5.02
CA ARG A 168 -9.70 -3.82 -6.34
C ARG A 168 -8.41 -3.40 -7.08
N CYS A 169 -7.48 -4.34 -7.24
CA CYS A 169 -6.14 -4.06 -7.77
C CYS A 169 -6.05 -3.98 -9.30
N LEU A 170 -7.14 -4.27 -10.04
CA LEU A 170 -7.19 -4.29 -11.52
C LEU A 170 -6.18 -5.27 -12.15
N ILE A 171 -5.80 -6.32 -11.41
CA ILE A 171 -4.94 -7.40 -11.89
C ILE A 171 -5.85 -8.55 -12.32
N PRO A 172 -5.78 -9.01 -13.58
CA PRO A 172 -6.59 -10.10 -14.07
C PRO A 172 -5.95 -11.44 -13.68
N PHE A 173 -6.03 -11.81 -12.39
CA PHE A 173 -5.43 -13.05 -11.89
C PHE A 173 -5.90 -14.31 -12.63
N THR A 174 -7.13 -14.31 -13.15
CA THR A 174 -7.71 -15.45 -13.88
C THR A 174 -7.38 -15.48 -15.36
N ALA A 175 -6.97 -14.37 -15.97
CA ALA A 175 -6.77 -14.29 -17.43
C ALA A 175 -5.50 -15.01 -17.91
N TYR A 176 -4.57 -15.33 -17.01
CA TYR A 176 -3.33 -16.05 -17.32
C TYR A 176 -3.30 -17.48 -16.77
N MET A 177 -4.44 -18.00 -16.30
CA MET A 177 -4.53 -19.37 -15.78
C MET A 177 -4.68 -20.42 -16.89
N GLU A 178 -5.02 -20.02 -18.13
CA GLU A 178 -5.12 -20.95 -19.27
C GLU A 178 -3.74 -21.39 -19.78
N GLU A 179 -2.69 -20.55 -19.72
CA GLU A 179 -1.36 -20.94 -20.20
C GLU A 179 -0.59 -21.89 -19.25
N ALA A 180 -1.03 -22.03 -18.00
CA ALA A 180 -0.39 -22.92 -17.02
C ALA A 180 -0.95 -24.35 -17.04
N GLY A 181 -2.03 -24.60 -17.79
CA GLY A 181 -2.70 -25.90 -17.87
C GLY A 181 -2.19 -26.85 -18.97
N GLU A 182 -1.40 -26.36 -19.93
CA GLU A 182 -0.96 -27.16 -21.09
C GLU A 182 0.47 -27.74 -20.98
N GLY A 183 1.09 -27.65 -19.79
CA GLY A 183 2.48 -28.09 -19.57
C GLY A 183 2.71 -29.18 -18.52
N MET A 184 1.65 -29.79 -17.97
CA MET A 184 1.75 -30.92 -17.04
C MET A 184 0.80 -32.05 -17.45
N GLY A 185 1.15 -32.70 -18.57
CA GLY A 185 0.60 -33.96 -19.06
C GLY A 185 1.66 -34.70 -19.85
#